data_AF-A0A932N277-F1
#
_entry.id   AF-A0A932N277-F1
#
_cell.length_a   1.000
_cell.length_b   1.000
_cell.length_c   1.000
_cell.angle_alpha   90.00
_cell.angle_beta   90.00
_cell.angle_gamma   90.00
#
_symmetry.space_group_name_H-M   'P 1'
#
loop_
_entity.id
_entity.type
_entity.pdbx_description
1 polymer ?
#
loop_
_entity_poly.entity_id
_entity_poly.type
_entity_poly.pdbx_seq_one_letter_code
_entity_poly.pdbx_strand_id
1 'polypeptide(L)'
;MDTAVRVANAARRLAIGIILVTCAGGGAFVLVSRPHTDCDIVAEMMDTYSGFQTESSAVLVAAAPEKDNLLAVSEAEARTGRTLHEQAHAIAGPVLRRAAMTFADGVSQSADEQRADALQPPELDPFEAALPELDAHHLQAADSFFGAAHVLLAACPTVPRPVGLS
;
A
#
# COMPACT_ATOMS: atom_id res chain seq x y z
N MET A 1 50.45 -27.34 -32.31
CA MET A 1 49.83 -27.04 -31.00
C MET A 1 49.37 -25.57 -30.87
N ASP A 2 49.25 -24.83 -31.97
CA ASP A 2 48.92 -23.37 -31.95
C ASP A 2 47.47 -23.06 -32.36
N THR A 3 46.77 -24.01 -32.98
CA THR A 3 45.41 -23.83 -33.49
C THR A 3 44.33 -24.08 -32.44
N ALA A 4 44.53 -25.04 -31.53
CA ALA A 4 43.55 -25.35 -30.48
C ALA A 4 43.37 -24.21 -29.47
N VAL A 5 44.46 -23.49 -29.13
CA VAL A 5 44.44 -22.36 -28.18
C VAL A 5 43.72 -21.13 -28.79
N ARG A 6 43.83 -20.93 -30.11
CA ARG A 6 43.12 -19.83 -30.80
C ARG A 6 41.61 -20.08 -30.88
N VAL A 7 41.18 -21.33 -31.08
CA VAL A 7 39.75 -21.69 -31.09
C VAL A 7 39.14 -21.55 -29.70
N ALA A 8 39.85 -21.93 -28.63
CA ALA A 8 39.38 -21.76 -27.26
C ALA A 8 39.24 -20.27 -26.86
N ASN A 9 40.17 -19.40 -27.28
CA ASN A 9 40.09 -17.96 -27.03
C ASN A 9 39.02 -17.26 -27.87
N ALA A 10 38.76 -17.73 -29.10
CA ALA A 10 37.66 -17.23 -29.92
C ALA A 10 36.29 -17.62 -29.33
N ALA A 11 36.14 -18.86 -28.85
CA ALA A 11 34.93 -19.34 -28.19
C ALA A 11 34.65 -18.58 -26.88
N ARG A 12 35.69 -18.26 -26.10
CA ARG A 12 35.55 -17.47 -24.86
C ARG A 12 35.13 -16.02 -25.13
N ARG A 13 35.62 -15.40 -26.22
CA ARG A 13 35.21 -14.05 -26.64
C ARG A 13 33.79 -14.01 -27.22
N LEU A 14 33.38 -15.06 -27.93
CA LEU A 14 31.99 -15.22 -28.40
C LEU A 14 31.01 -15.43 -27.25
N ALA A 15 31.37 -16.23 -26.23
CA ALA A 15 30.53 -16.43 -25.05
C ALA A 15 30.36 -15.14 -24.23
N ILE A 16 31.43 -14.35 -24.05
CA ILE A 16 31.36 -13.05 -23.34
C ILE A 16 30.57 -12.02 -24.16
N GLY A 17 30.71 -12.04 -25.50
CA GLY A 17 29.93 -11.19 -26.40
C GLY A 17 28.43 -11.50 -26.39
N ILE A 18 28.05 -12.79 -26.37
CA ILE A 18 26.64 -13.21 -26.29
C ILE A 18 26.04 -12.84 -24.94
N ILE A 19 26.77 -13.05 -23.82
CA ILE A 19 26.31 -12.66 -22.47
C ILE A 19 26.09 -11.15 -22.39
N LEU A 20 27.01 -10.32 -22.91
CA LEU A 20 26.85 -8.87 -22.92
C LEU A 20 25.74 -8.39 -23.85
N VAL A 21 25.51 -9.06 -24.99
CA VAL A 21 24.39 -8.73 -25.89
C VAL A 21 23.05 -9.19 -25.34
N THR A 22 22.97 -10.28 -24.55
CA THR A 22 21.75 -10.62 -23.80
C THR A 22 21.52 -9.73 -22.58
N CYS A 23 22.57 -9.21 -21.94
CA CYS A 23 22.43 -8.22 -20.86
C CYS A 23 22.11 -6.81 -21.39
N ALA A 24 22.55 -6.45 -22.59
CA ALA A 24 22.22 -5.17 -23.23
C ALA A 24 20.92 -5.22 -24.08
N GLY A 25 20.53 -6.40 -24.57
CA GLY A 25 19.33 -6.63 -25.39
C GLY A 25 18.11 -7.13 -24.62
N GLY A 26 18.30 -7.67 -23.40
CA GLY A 26 17.21 -8.01 -22.48
C GLY A 26 16.69 -6.81 -21.66
N GLY A 27 17.31 -5.63 -21.80
CA GLY A 27 16.92 -4.38 -21.14
C GLY A 27 15.98 -3.49 -21.96
N ALA A 28 15.61 -3.89 -23.18
CA ALA A 28 14.67 -3.13 -24.03
C ALA A 28 13.23 -3.67 -23.97
N PHE A 29 12.96 -4.62 -23.08
CA PHE A 29 11.63 -4.90 -22.55
C PHE A 29 11.50 -4.29 -21.14
N VAL A 30 12.13 -3.12 -20.92
CA VAL A 30 11.55 -2.15 -19.99
C VAL A 30 10.23 -1.79 -20.61
N LEU A 31 9.21 -2.52 -20.16
CA LEU A 31 7.83 -2.11 -20.21
C LEU A 31 7.85 -0.60 -20.06
N VAL A 32 7.38 0.08 -21.09
CA VAL A 32 6.78 1.40 -20.93
C VAL A 32 5.58 1.17 -20.00
N SER A 33 5.84 0.90 -18.72
CA SER A 33 4.91 1.12 -17.64
C SER A 33 4.74 2.62 -17.70
N ARG A 34 3.71 3.07 -18.40
CA ARG A 34 3.44 4.48 -18.54
C ARG A 34 3.29 4.96 -17.09
N PRO A 35 4.15 5.86 -16.58
CA PRO A 35 3.97 6.37 -15.23
C PRO A 35 2.57 6.98 -15.03
N HIS A 36 1.89 7.33 -16.13
CA HIS A 36 0.48 7.70 -16.16
C HIS A 36 -0.44 6.57 -15.67
N THR A 37 -0.26 5.31 -16.11
CA THR A 37 -1.14 4.20 -15.69
C THR A 37 -0.98 3.86 -14.21
N ASP A 38 0.24 3.91 -13.68
CA ASP A 38 0.48 3.69 -12.25
C ASP A 38 -0.14 4.83 -11.42
N CYS A 39 -0.05 6.09 -11.87
CA CYS A 39 -0.68 7.22 -11.20
C CYS A 39 -2.22 7.26 -11.35
N ASP A 40 -2.78 6.71 -12.43
CA ASP A 40 -4.23 6.54 -12.57
C ASP A 40 -4.74 5.54 -11.53
N ILE A 41 -4.01 4.45 -11.29
CA ILE A 41 -4.34 3.48 -10.24
C ILE A 41 -4.21 4.13 -8.86
N VAL A 42 -3.16 4.91 -8.61
CA VAL A 42 -3.02 5.67 -7.35
C VAL A 42 -4.18 6.65 -7.17
N ALA A 43 -4.64 7.31 -8.24
CA ALA A 43 -5.82 8.17 -8.18
C ALA A 43 -7.07 7.37 -7.78
N GLU A 44 -7.30 6.21 -8.40
CA GLU A 44 -8.40 5.32 -8.07
C GLU A 44 -8.36 4.85 -6.61
N MET A 45 -7.16 4.56 -6.09
CA MET A 45 -6.97 4.21 -4.68
C MET A 45 -7.33 5.36 -3.75
N MET A 46 -6.89 6.59 -4.06
CA MET A 46 -7.23 7.77 -3.24
C MET A 46 -8.71 8.11 -3.30
N ASP A 47 -9.36 7.91 -4.45
CA ASP A 47 -10.80 8.05 -4.60
C ASP A 47 -11.56 6.98 -3.82
N THR A 48 -11.10 5.73 -3.85
CA THR A 48 -11.65 4.61 -3.07
C THR A 48 -11.62 4.92 -1.58
N TYR A 49 -10.46 5.38 -1.08
CA TYR A 49 -10.31 5.74 0.32
C TYR A 49 -11.13 6.98 0.72
N SER A 50 -11.20 8.00 -0.15
CA SER A 50 -12.03 9.19 0.09
C SER A 50 -13.53 8.88 0.09
N GLY A 51 -13.97 7.94 -0.76
CA GLY A 51 -15.33 7.42 -0.77
C GLY A 51 -15.69 6.77 0.55
N PHE A 52 -14.81 5.92 1.09
CA PHE A 52 -14.95 5.32 2.42
C PHE A 52 -15.06 6.39 3.52
N GLN A 53 -14.18 7.39 3.55
CA GLN A 53 -14.25 8.45 4.57
C GLN A 53 -15.61 9.18 4.54
N THR A 54 -16.13 9.43 3.34
CA THR A 54 -17.45 10.06 3.15
C THR A 54 -18.57 9.17 3.67
N GLU A 55 -18.57 7.88 3.32
CA GLU A 55 -19.57 6.90 3.78
C GLU A 55 -19.54 6.73 5.31
N SER A 56 -18.37 6.54 5.90
CA SER A 56 -18.21 6.34 7.34
C SER A 56 -18.63 7.57 8.14
N SER A 57 -18.39 8.78 7.62
CA SER A 57 -18.86 10.01 8.26
C SER A 57 -20.40 10.08 8.35
N ALA A 58 -21.10 9.53 7.35
CA ALA A 58 -22.56 9.47 7.37
C ALA A 58 -23.10 8.43 8.36
N VAL A 59 -22.40 7.30 8.52
CA VAL A 59 -22.73 6.23 9.49
C VAL A 59 -22.59 6.74 10.93
N LEU A 60 -21.52 7.46 11.24
CA LEU A 60 -21.28 8.02 12.58
C LEU A 60 -22.31 9.06 13.01
N VAL A 61 -23.00 9.71 12.07
CA VAL A 61 -24.06 10.69 12.33
C VAL A 61 -25.42 10.01 12.56
N ALA A 62 -25.58 8.73 12.16
CA ALA A 62 -26.82 7.99 12.36
C ALA A 62 -26.95 7.52 13.82
N ALA A 63 -28.14 7.73 14.42
CA ALA A 63 -28.46 7.50 15.85
C ALA A 63 -28.52 6.02 16.29
N ALA A 64 -27.74 5.14 15.66
CA ALA A 64 -27.58 3.75 16.10
C ALA A 64 -26.68 3.64 17.35
N PRO A 65 -26.76 2.53 18.10
CA PRO A 65 -25.86 2.28 19.22
C PRO A 65 -24.39 2.35 18.77
N GLU A 66 -23.55 3.00 19.58
CA GLU A 66 -22.14 3.27 19.27
C GLU A 66 -21.37 2.01 18.81
N LYS A 67 -21.59 0.88 19.48
CA LYS A 67 -21.01 -0.40 19.12
C LYS A 67 -21.38 -0.87 17.71
N ASP A 68 -22.65 -0.79 17.33
CA ASP A 68 -23.12 -1.25 16.02
C ASP A 68 -22.57 -0.35 14.90
N ASN A 69 -22.44 0.95 15.17
CA ASN A 69 -21.79 1.89 14.26
C ASN A 69 -20.30 1.58 14.08
N LEU A 70 -19.55 1.32 15.15
CA LEU A 70 -18.13 0.96 15.06
C LEU A 70 -17.91 -0.37 14.32
N LEU A 71 -18.79 -1.36 14.52
CA LEU A 71 -18.75 -2.62 13.77
C LEU A 71 -19.09 -2.43 12.28
N ALA A 72 -20.02 -1.54 11.96
CA ALA A 72 -20.36 -1.22 10.57
C ALA A 72 -19.22 -0.48 9.86
N VAL A 73 -18.60 0.49 10.53
CA VAL A 73 -17.46 1.26 10.01
C VAL A 73 -16.25 0.35 9.82
N SER A 74 -15.88 -0.47 10.80
CA SER A 74 -14.78 -1.44 10.66
C SER A 74 -15.01 -2.43 9.53
N GLU A 75 -16.22 -2.93 9.31
CA GLU A 75 -16.50 -3.81 8.17
C GLU A 75 -16.43 -3.08 6.82
N ALA A 76 -16.84 -1.80 6.77
CA ALA A 76 -16.65 -0.97 5.58
C ALA A 76 -15.17 -0.71 5.30
N GLU A 77 -14.38 -0.41 6.33
CA GLU A 77 -12.95 -0.18 6.23
C GLU A 77 -12.19 -1.45 5.79
N ALA A 78 -12.55 -2.61 6.34
CA ALA A 78 -11.99 -3.90 5.92
C ALA A 78 -12.29 -4.20 4.45
N ARG A 79 -13.50 -3.86 3.95
CA ARG A 79 -13.81 -3.95 2.51
C ARG A 79 -12.93 -3.02 1.69
N THR A 80 -12.78 -1.77 2.13
CA THR A 80 -11.92 -0.77 1.48
C THR A 80 -10.48 -1.26 1.40
N GLY A 81 -9.91 -1.78 2.49
CA GLY A 81 -8.57 -2.37 2.51
C GLY A 81 -8.38 -3.49 1.48
N ARG A 82 -9.37 -4.39 1.34
CA ARG A 82 -9.34 -5.44 0.30
C ARG A 82 -9.32 -4.87 -1.12
N THR A 83 -10.19 -3.90 -1.41
CA THR A 83 -10.22 -3.22 -2.72
C THR A 83 -8.89 -2.52 -3.02
N LEU A 84 -8.33 -1.83 -2.03
CA LEU A 84 -7.03 -1.16 -2.15
C LEU A 84 -5.89 -2.14 -2.42
N HIS A 85 -5.90 -3.34 -1.82
CA HIS A 85 -4.94 -4.39 -2.13
C HIS A 85 -5.03 -4.84 -3.59
N GLU A 86 -6.25 -5.07 -4.09
CA GLU A 86 -6.48 -5.45 -5.48
C GLU A 86 -5.96 -4.37 -6.45
N GLN A 87 -6.23 -3.09 -6.17
CA GLN A 87 -5.70 -1.97 -6.94
C GLN A 87 -4.17 -1.89 -6.85
N ALA A 88 -3.59 -2.05 -5.66
CA ALA A 88 -2.14 -2.02 -5.47
C ALA A 88 -1.42 -3.09 -6.30
N HIS A 89 -2.03 -4.27 -6.48
CA HIS A 89 -1.48 -5.33 -7.33
C HIS A 89 -1.38 -4.95 -8.81
N ALA A 90 -2.20 -4.02 -9.29
CA ALA A 90 -2.16 -3.54 -10.66
C ALA A 90 -0.97 -2.58 -10.94
N ILE A 91 -0.31 -2.06 -9.90
CA ILE A 91 0.83 -1.15 -10.05
C ILE A 91 2.07 -1.90 -10.54
N ALA A 92 2.63 -1.41 -11.64
CA ALA A 92 3.79 -2.03 -12.27
C ALA A 92 5.09 -1.70 -11.52
N GLY A 93 5.26 -0.43 -11.10
CA GLY A 93 6.44 0.04 -10.39
C GLY A 93 6.62 -0.62 -9.02
N PRO A 94 7.74 -1.31 -8.73
CA PRO A 94 7.89 -2.10 -7.51
C PRO A 94 7.92 -1.27 -6.22
N VAL A 95 8.47 -0.05 -6.28
CA VAL A 95 8.51 0.87 -5.13
C VAL A 95 7.11 1.42 -4.86
N LEU A 96 6.42 1.88 -5.89
CA LEU A 96 5.07 2.44 -5.77
C LEU A 96 4.07 1.35 -5.36
N ARG A 97 4.18 0.14 -5.91
CA ARG A 97 3.39 -1.02 -5.49
C ARG A 97 3.60 -1.34 -4.02
N ARG A 98 4.84 -1.30 -3.53
CA ARG A 98 5.11 -1.55 -2.10
C ARG A 98 4.42 -0.50 -1.23
N ALA A 99 4.55 0.77 -1.58
CA ALA A 99 3.85 1.83 -0.86
C ALA A 99 2.32 1.65 -0.91
N ALA A 100 1.77 1.29 -2.06
CA ALA A 100 0.33 1.02 -2.23
C ALA A 100 -0.15 -0.16 -1.37
N MET A 101 0.63 -1.24 -1.30
CA MET A 101 0.33 -2.38 -0.42
C MET A 101 0.38 -1.96 1.05
N THR A 102 1.41 -1.23 1.48
CA THR A 102 1.53 -0.75 2.87
C THR A 102 0.40 0.21 3.24
N PHE A 103 -0.06 1.03 2.29
CA PHE A 103 -1.24 1.87 2.48
C PHE A 103 -2.51 1.02 2.69
N ALA A 104 -2.73 0.00 1.85
CA ALA A 104 -3.86 -0.93 1.98
C ALA A 104 -3.81 -1.77 3.28
N ASP A 105 -2.61 -2.19 3.69
CA ASP A 105 -2.36 -2.89 4.95
C ASP A 105 -2.78 -2.00 6.14
N GLY A 106 -2.42 -0.72 6.12
CA GLY A 106 -2.78 0.23 7.18
C GLY A 106 -4.29 0.44 7.32
N VAL A 107 -5.02 0.52 6.20
CA VAL A 107 -6.50 0.58 6.22
C VAL A 107 -7.09 -0.71 6.81
N SER A 108 -6.58 -1.87 6.41
CA SER A 108 -7.05 -3.16 6.93
C SER A 108 -6.76 -3.33 8.43
N GLN A 109 -5.58 -2.90 8.89
CA GLN A 109 -5.23 -2.92 10.30
C GLN A 109 -6.13 -2.00 11.14
N SER A 110 -6.43 -0.80 10.65
CA SER A 110 -7.34 0.11 11.37
C SER A 110 -8.75 -0.50 11.52
N ALA A 111 -9.23 -1.22 10.51
CA ALA A 111 -10.47 -1.95 10.58
C ALA A 111 -10.48 -3.03 11.69
N ASP A 112 -9.37 -3.78 11.80
CA ASP A 112 -9.23 -4.82 12.82
C ASP A 112 -9.16 -4.24 14.23
N GLU A 113 -8.45 -3.12 14.42
CA GLU A 113 -8.37 -2.39 15.69
C GLU A 113 -9.74 -1.86 16.11
N GLN A 114 -10.46 -1.17 15.23
CA GLN A 114 -11.82 -0.67 15.52
C GLN A 114 -12.80 -1.79 15.84
N ARG A 115 -12.67 -2.94 15.17
CA ARG A 115 -13.47 -4.12 15.48
C ARG A 115 -13.11 -4.69 16.86
N ALA A 116 -11.83 -4.74 17.21
CA ALA A 116 -11.40 -5.19 18.53
C ALA A 116 -11.96 -4.30 19.64
N ASP A 117 -11.86 -2.97 19.48
CA ASP A 117 -12.37 -1.97 20.42
C ASP A 117 -13.89 -2.10 20.59
N ALA A 118 -14.65 -2.24 19.49
CA ALA A 118 -16.10 -2.41 19.54
C ALA A 118 -16.55 -3.71 20.23
N LEU A 119 -15.70 -4.73 20.24
CA LEU A 119 -15.97 -6.01 20.88
C LEU A 119 -15.50 -6.07 22.34
N GLN A 120 -14.66 -5.13 22.78
CA GLN A 120 -14.17 -5.08 24.15
C GLN A 120 -15.34 -4.80 25.13
N PRO A 121 -15.38 -5.47 26.29
CA PRO A 121 -16.36 -5.14 27.32
C PRO A 121 -16.17 -3.68 27.76
N PRO A 122 -17.24 -2.93 28.08
CA PRO A 122 -17.10 -1.59 28.63
C PRO A 122 -16.26 -1.65 29.91
N GLU A 123 -15.16 -0.89 29.94
CA GLU A 123 -14.34 -0.76 31.15
C GLU A 123 -15.20 -0.17 32.28
N LEU A 124 -15.34 -0.94 33.36
CA LEU A 124 -16.22 -0.60 34.48
C LEU A 124 -15.53 0.30 35.53
N ASP A 125 -14.26 0.68 35.32
CA ASP A 125 -13.50 1.45 36.31
C ASP A 125 -12.97 2.78 35.72
N PRO A 126 -13.59 3.93 36.06
CA PRO A 126 -13.14 5.24 35.60
C PRO A 126 -11.87 5.74 36.30
N PHE A 127 -11.32 5.00 37.27
CA PHE A 127 -10.07 5.32 37.98
C PHE A 127 -8.90 4.39 37.62
N GLU A 128 -9.16 3.24 36.97
CA GLU A 128 -8.14 2.33 36.41
C GLU A 128 -7.84 2.58 34.92
N ALA A 129 -8.48 3.57 34.29
CA ALA A 129 -8.05 4.11 33.00
C ALA A 129 -6.68 4.82 33.18
N ALA A 130 -5.63 4.03 33.39
CA ALA A 130 -4.27 4.45 33.16
C ALA A 130 -4.27 5.11 31.78
N LEU A 131 -3.61 6.29 31.66
CA LEU A 131 -3.38 6.92 30.37
C LEU A 131 -3.02 5.81 29.38
N PRO A 132 -3.76 5.65 28.26
CA PRO A 132 -3.52 4.54 27.35
C PRO A 132 -2.03 4.59 27.02
N GLU A 133 -1.31 3.56 27.46
CA GLU A 133 0.11 3.43 27.16
C GLU A 133 0.16 3.41 25.64
N LEU A 134 0.70 4.46 25.03
CA LEU A 134 0.71 4.58 23.58
C LEU A 134 1.43 3.36 23.02
N ASP A 135 0.66 2.44 22.44
CA ASP A 135 1.19 1.21 21.91
C ASP A 135 2.17 1.55 20.78
N ALA A 136 3.44 1.20 20.96
CA ALA A 136 4.48 1.43 19.97
C ALA A 136 4.13 0.76 18.64
N HIS A 137 3.39 -0.34 18.65
CA HIS A 137 2.90 -1.00 17.44
C HIS A 137 1.86 -0.16 16.70
N HIS A 138 0.93 0.45 17.43
CA HIS A 138 -0.07 1.34 16.85
C HIS A 138 0.58 2.61 16.25
N LEU A 139 1.53 3.21 16.95
CA LEU A 139 2.31 4.34 16.43
C LEU A 139 3.12 3.99 15.18
N GLN A 140 3.75 2.81 15.16
CA GLN A 140 4.52 2.35 14.01
C GLN A 140 3.62 2.05 12.80
N ALA A 141 2.43 1.50 13.03
CA ALA A 141 1.46 1.24 11.98
C ALA A 141 0.94 2.55 11.37
N ALA A 142 0.59 3.53 12.21
CA ALA A 142 0.19 4.86 11.76
C ALA A 142 1.29 5.53 10.93
N ASP A 143 2.54 5.53 11.41
CA ASP A 143 3.68 6.09 10.66
C ASP A 143 3.88 5.40 9.30
N SER A 144 3.75 4.08 9.27
CA SER A 144 3.87 3.29 8.02
C SER A 144 2.76 3.64 7.02
N PHE A 145 1.52 3.79 7.50
CA PHE A 145 0.37 4.20 6.70
C PHE A 145 0.53 5.62 6.12
N PHE A 146 0.82 6.61 6.96
CA PHE A 146 1.02 8.00 6.52
C PHE A 146 2.25 8.14 5.62
N GLY A 147 3.34 7.45 5.95
CA GLY A 147 4.55 7.41 5.12
C GLY A 147 4.28 6.82 3.75
N ALA A 148 3.51 5.73 3.67
CA ALA A 148 3.09 5.13 2.41
C ALA A 148 2.22 6.07 1.57
N ALA A 149 1.20 6.69 2.18
CA ALA A 149 0.36 7.69 1.51
C ALA A 149 1.20 8.86 0.96
N HIS A 150 2.16 9.35 1.74
CA HIS A 150 3.04 10.42 1.30
C HIS A 150 3.90 10.01 0.10
N VAL A 151 4.45 8.79 0.09
CA VAL A 151 5.21 8.27 -1.06
C VAL A 151 4.35 8.21 -2.32
N LEU A 152 3.11 7.73 -2.21
CA LEU A 152 2.17 7.67 -3.33
C LEU A 152 1.86 9.05 -3.89
N LEU A 153 1.52 10.01 -3.02
CA LEU A 153 1.15 11.38 -3.41
C LEU A 153 2.34 12.20 -3.89
N ALA A 154 3.55 11.94 -3.39
CA ALA A 154 4.77 12.57 -3.89
C ALA A 154 5.16 12.04 -5.28
N ALA A 155 4.94 10.75 -5.54
CA ALA A 155 5.19 10.14 -6.84
C ALA A 155 4.14 10.56 -7.89
N CYS A 156 2.89 10.82 -7.46
CA CYS A 156 1.77 11.18 -8.33
C CYS A 156 1.14 12.52 -7.89
N PRO A 157 1.80 13.67 -8.14
CA PRO A 157 1.44 14.95 -7.53
C PRO A 157 0.13 15.57 -8.02
N THR A 158 -0.43 15.08 -9.12
CA THR A 158 -1.73 15.53 -9.66
C THR A 158 -2.92 14.80 -9.03
N VAL A 159 -2.66 13.76 -8.23
CA VAL A 159 -3.72 12.98 -7.56
C VAL A 159 -4.34 13.81 -6.43
N PRO A 160 -5.68 13.86 -6.34
CA PRO A 160 -6.36 14.49 -5.22
C PRO A 160 -5.94 13.86 -3.88
N ARG A 161 -5.73 14.70 -2.86
CA ARG A 161 -5.38 14.21 -1.53
C ARG A 161 -6.65 13.95 -0.72
N PRO A 162 -6.83 12.73 -0.17
CA PRO A 162 -7.89 12.47 0.80
C PRO A 162 -7.73 13.34 2.04
N VAL A 163 -8.85 13.60 2.73
CA VAL A 163 -8.83 14.36 3.99
C VAL A 163 -8.01 13.58 5.03
N GLY A 164 -7.18 14.29 5.80
CA GLY A 164 -6.30 13.68 6.80
C GLY A 164 -4.99 13.10 6.27
N LEU A 165 -4.78 13.06 4.94
CA LEU A 165 -3.52 12.63 4.30
C LEU A 165 -2.70 13.81 3.72
N SER A 166 -2.99 15.04 4.16
CA SER A 166 -2.43 16.28 3.62
C SER A 166 -1.07 16.66 4.17
#